data_AF-A0A7C7PFH8-F1
#
_entry.id   AF-A0A7C7PFH8-F1
#
_cell.length_a   1.000
_cell.length_b   1.000
_cell.length_c   1.000
_cell.angle_alpha   90.00
_cell.angle_beta   90.00
_cell.angle_gamma   90.00
#
_symmetry.space_group_name_H-M   'P 1'
#
loop_
_entity.id
_entity.type
_entity.pdbx_description
1 polymer ?
#
loop_
_entity_poly.entity_id
_entity_poly.type
_entity_poly.pdbx_seq_one_letter_code
_entity_poly.pdbx_strand_id
1 'polypeptide(L)'
;MTGAILTLLGLFLLLSATLTAAQTAAFQVSESRIRTLKSEGFKGAEALTQVRRRAGNVGSSVRLITDTLNLGTMGIGVATGVLTLERGPSALDVMVGVVIIIVFADALPRSIAARHPVKLALASASGLLSLTQWTRWISVPVSRLEDALVKNRED
;
A
#
# COMPACT_ATOMS: atom_id res chain seq x y z
N MET A 1 1.72 -17.66 -22.10
CA MET A 1 1.91 -17.70 -20.64
C MET A 1 2.48 -16.39 -20.09
N THR A 2 3.48 -15.79 -20.76
CA THR A 2 4.06 -14.47 -20.43
C THR A 2 3.05 -13.33 -20.31
N GLY A 3 2.02 -13.29 -21.18
CA GLY A 3 0.99 -12.25 -21.12
C GLY A 3 0.20 -12.20 -19.80
N ALA A 4 -0.08 -13.37 -19.20
CA ALA A 4 -0.81 -13.47 -17.92
C ALA A 4 0.03 -12.99 -16.72
N ILE A 5 1.35 -13.22 -16.78
CA ILE A 5 2.30 -12.76 -15.75
C ILE A 5 2.42 -11.23 -15.82
N LEU A 6 2.48 -10.66 -17.03
CA LEU A 6 2.55 -9.21 -17.22
C LEU A 6 1.28 -8.49 -16.76
N THR A 7 0.09 -9.05 -17.03
CA THR A 7 -1.17 -8.48 -16.50
C THR A 7 -1.24 -8.60 -14.98
N LEU A 8 -0.79 -9.70 -14.39
CA LEU A 8 -0.76 -9.86 -12.94
C LEU A 8 0.22 -8.86 -12.29
N LEU A 9 1.42 -8.67 -12.85
CA LEU A 9 2.40 -7.68 -12.40
C LEU A 9 1.83 -6.27 -12.50
N GLY A 10 1.20 -5.92 -13.63
CA GLY A 10 0.55 -4.63 -13.82
C GLY A 10 -0.54 -4.36 -12.78
N LEU A 11 -1.36 -5.36 -12.46
CA LEU A 11 -2.39 -5.24 -11.43
C LEU A 11 -1.79 -5.03 -10.03
N PHE A 12 -0.72 -5.76 -9.70
CA PHE A 12 -0.02 -5.63 -8.43
C PHE A 12 0.59 -4.23 -8.25
N LEU A 13 1.20 -3.69 -9.30
CA LEU A 13 1.78 -2.35 -9.33
C LEU A 13 0.70 -1.26 -9.22
N LEU A 14 -0.42 -1.41 -9.93
CA LEU A 14 -1.55 -0.48 -9.82
C LEU A 14 -2.14 -0.45 -8.40
N LEU A 15 -2.27 -1.62 -7.77
CA LEU A 15 -2.75 -1.70 -6.40
C LEU A 15 -1.77 -1.05 -5.42
N SER A 16 -0.48 -1.34 -5.56
CA SER A 16 0.61 -0.74 -4.77
C SER A 16 0.63 0.79 -4.90
N ALA A 17 0.51 1.29 -6.13
CA ALA A 17 0.46 2.71 -6.44
C ALA A 17 -0.76 3.42 -5.83
N THR A 18 -1.96 2.84 -5.99
CA THR A 18 -3.20 3.43 -5.47
C THR A 18 -3.21 3.47 -3.94
N LEU A 19 -2.71 2.42 -3.27
CA LEU A 19 -2.56 2.37 -1.83
C LEU A 19 -1.58 3.43 -1.31
N THR A 20 -0.44 3.57 -1.96
CA THR A 20 0.58 4.57 -1.64
C THR A 20 0.06 5.99 -1.82
N ALA A 21 -0.65 6.25 -2.91
CA ALA A 21 -1.28 7.55 -3.17
C ALA A 21 -2.35 7.87 -2.13
N ALA A 22 -3.20 6.89 -1.80
CA ALA A 22 -4.26 7.03 -0.81
C ALA A 22 -3.71 7.34 0.60
N GLN A 23 -2.69 6.61 1.03
CA GLN A 23 -2.01 6.85 2.31
C GLN A 23 -1.38 8.24 2.35
N THR A 24 -0.60 8.59 1.31
CA THR A 24 0.11 9.87 1.24
C THR A 24 -0.87 11.04 1.26
N ALA A 25 -1.96 10.95 0.49
CA ALA A 25 -3.00 11.96 0.47
C ALA A 25 -3.66 12.10 1.85
N ALA A 26 -4.05 10.98 2.48
CA ALA A 26 -4.67 11.00 3.81
C ALA A 26 -3.75 11.60 4.89
N PHE A 27 -2.44 11.42 4.76
CA PHE A 27 -1.46 11.85 5.76
C PHE A 27 -1.09 13.32 5.61
N GLN A 28 -1.14 13.84 4.38
CA GLN A 28 -0.90 15.26 4.10
C GLN A 28 -2.04 16.19 4.55
N VAL A 29 -3.26 15.70 4.75
CA VAL A 29 -4.35 16.56 5.24
C VAL A 29 -4.18 16.82 6.75
N SER A 30 -4.03 18.08 7.13
CA SER A 30 -3.95 18.51 8.54
C SER A 30 -5.23 18.21 9.31
N GLU A 31 -5.12 17.96 10.62
CA GLU A 31 -6.25 17.68 11.50
C GLU A 31 -7.32 18.79 11.52
N SER A 32 -6.89 20.06 11.53
CA SER A 32 -7.78 21.22 11.41
C SER A 32 -8.64 21.16 10.13
N ARG A 33 -8.01 20.88 8.99
CA ARG A 33 -8.71 20.77 7.69
C ARG A 33 -9.65 19.57 7.63
N ILE A 34 -9.34 18.45 8.29
CA ILE A 34 -10.23 17.30 8.40
C ILE A 34 -11.47 17.66 9.22
N ARG A 35 -11.29 18.43 10.31
CA ARG A 35 -12.40 18.91 11.14
C ARG A 35 -13.34 19.82 10.35
N THR A 36 -12.79 20.71 9.50
CA THR A 36 -13.56 21.54 8.58
C THR A 36 -14.34 20.71 7.56
N LEU A 37 -13.69 19.74 6.92
CA LEU A 37 -14.35 18.83 5.96
C LEU A 37 -15.48 18.01 6.61
N LYS A 38 -15.31 17.63 7.88
CA LYS A 38 -16.34 16.96 8.67
C LYS A 38 -17.52 17.91 8.97
N SER A 39 -17.25 19.15 9.38
CA SER A 39 -18.31 20.14 9.66
C SER A 39 -19.07 20.56 8.40
N GLU A 40 -18.41 20.56 7.24
CA GLU A 40 -19.01 20.86 5.94
C GLU A 40 -19.78 19.67 5.31
N GLY A 41 -19.79 18.51 5.98
CA GLY A 41 -20.60 17.36 5.54
C GLY A 41 -20.03 16.59 4.34
N PHE A 42 -18.73 16.72 4.05
CA PHE A 42 -18.12 16.01 2.92
C PHE A 42 -18.14 14.49 3.13
N LYS A 43 -18.64 13.75 2.13
CA LYS A 43 -18.62 12.27 2.12
C LYS A 43 -17.18 11.77 2.24
N GLY A 44 -16.94 10.87 3.21
CA GLY A 44 -15.60 10.32 3.47
C GLY A 44 -14.76 11.09 4.50
N ALA A 45 -15.21 12.24 4.99
CA ALA A 45 -14.49 12.99 6.04
C ALA A 45 -14.37 12.21 7.36
N GLU A 46 -15.40 11.43 7.70
CA GLU A 46 -15.41 10.59 8.91
C GLU A 46 -14.42 9.42 8.79
N ALA A 47 -14.35 8.81 7.61
CA ALA A 47 -13.39 7.78 7.26
C ALA A 47 -11.94 8.29 7.32
N LEU A 48 -11.70 9.46 6.72
CA LEU A 48 -10.40 10.14 6.75
C LEU A 48 -9.95 10.46 8.18
N THR A 49 -10.88 10.86 9.05
CA THR A 49 -10.61 11.11 10.47
C THR A 49 -10.12 9.85 11.19
N GLN A 50 -10.76 8.70 10.95
CA GLN A 50 -10.35 7.42 11.55
C GLN A 50 -8.97 6.98 11.06
N VAL A 51 -8.69 7.13 9.76
CA VAL A 51 -7.38 6.80 9.16
C VAL A 51 -6.28 7.67 9.78
N ARG A 52 -6.48 9.00 9.90
CA ARG A 52 -5.50 9.91 10.50
C ARG A 52 -5.27 9.65 11.99
N ARG A 53 -6.30 9.26 12.74
CA ARG A 53 -6.13 8.89 14.16
C ARG A 53 -5.23 7.67 14.36
N ARG A 54 -5.09 6.82 13.34
CA ARG A 54 -4.23 5.63 13.33
C ARG A 54 -3.04 5.76 12.38
N ALA A 55 -2.67 6.99 11.99
CA ALA A 55 -1.68 7.25 10.95
C ALA A 55 -0.33 6.55 11.19
N GLY A 56 0.13 6.46 12.45
CA GLY A 56 1.36 5.74 12.78
C GLY A 56 1.33 4.28 12.29
N ASN A 57 0.34 3.52 12.73
CA ASN A 57 0.25 2.08 12.43
C ASN A 57 -0.26 1.81 11.01
N VAL A 58 -1.23 2.60 10.51
CA VAL A 58 -1.75 2.45 9.14
C VAL A 58 -0.64 2.76 8.14
N GLY A 59 0.17 3.78 8.43
CA GLY A 59 1.23 4.22 7.54
C GLY A 59 2.36 3.21 7.42
N SER A 60 2.79 2.62 8.54
CA SER A 60 3.80 1.57 8.54
C SER A 60 3.30 0.30 7.86
N SER A 61 2.07 -0.13 8.15
CA SER A 61 1.51 -1.35 7.57
C SER A 61 1.32 -1.25 6.05
N VAL A 62 0.76 -0.14 5.56
CA VAL A 62 0.57 0.04 4.11
C VAL A 62 1.93 0.13 3.41
N ARG A 63 2.91 0.83 3.99
CA ARG A 63 4.25 0.90 3.41
C ARG A 63 4.92 -0.47 3.32
N LEU A 64 4.82 -1.28 4.38
CA LEU A 64 5.38 -2.62 4.42
C LEU A 64 4.73 -3.54 3.37
N ILE A 65 3.42 -3.41 3.16
CA ILE A 65 2.70 -4.11 2.09
C ILE A 65 3.23 -3.66 0.72
N THR A 66 3.21 -2.36 0.43
CA THR A 66 3.70 -1.78 -0.84
C THR A 66 5.14 -2.22 -1.16
N ASP A 67 6.04 -2.16 -0.18
CA ASP A 67 7.44 -2.56 -0.36
C ASP A 67 7.55 -4.07 -0.63
N THR A 68 6.75 -4.90 0.04
CA THR A 68 6.68 -6.35 -0.21
C THR A 68 6.15 -6.66 -1.61
N LEU A 69 5.11 -5.96 -2.07
CA LEU A 69 4.56 -6.12 -3.43
C LEU A 69 5.61 -5.75 -4.49
N ASN A 70 6.34 -4.66 -4.28
CA ASN A 70 7.39 -4.20 -5.19
C ASN A 70 8.55 -5.22 -5.25
N LEU A 71 8.97 -5.75 -4.11
CA LEU A 71 10.03 -6.75 -4.04
C LEU A 71 9.61 -8.08 -4.69
N GLY A 72 8.36 -8.52 -4.50
CA GLY A 72 7.79 -9.67 -5.19
C GLY A 72 7.73 -9.49 -6.71
N THR A 73 7.34 -8.29 -7.16
CA THR A 73 7.34 -7.92 -8.59
C THR A 73 8.75 -8.02 -9.19
N MET A 74 9.77 -7.52 -8.48
CA MET A 74 11.16 -7.64 -8.91
C MET A 74 11.60 -9.10 -8.99
N GLY A 75 11.29 -9.91 -7.98
CA GLY A 75 11.63 -11.34 -7.97
C GLY A 75 11.02 -12.11 -9.14
N ILE A 76 9.74 -11.88 -9.44
CA ILE A 76 9.05 -12.47 -10.59
C ILE A 76 9.65 -11.96 -11.90
N GLY A 77 9.97 -10.66 -11.99
CA GLY A 77 10.60 -10.06 -13.16
C GLY A 77 11.96 -10.67 -13.48
N VAL A 78 12.82 -10.84 -12.47
CA VAL A 78 14.13 -11.50 -12.62
C VAL A 78 13.96 -12.96 -13.00
N ALA A 79 13.09 -13.71 -12.32
CA ALA A 79 12.83 -15.12 -12.64
C ALA A 79 12.32 -15.29 -14.08
N THR A 80 11.40 -14.42 -14.51
CA THR A 80 10.88 -14.43 -15.88
C THR A 80 11.98 -14.08 -16.88
N GLY A 81 12.82 -13.09 -16.56
CA GLY A 81 13.99 -12.73 -17.35
C GLY A 81 14.94 -13.90 -17.55
N VAL A 82 15.27 -14.65 -16.49
CA VAL A 82 16.15 -15.83 -16.57
C VAL A 82 15.55 -16.92 -17.47
N LEU A 83 14.23 -17.11 -17.44
CA LEU A 83 13.54 -18.11 -18.25
C LEU A 83 13.34 -17.71 -19.71
N THR A 84 13.46 -16.42 -20.05
CA THR A 84 13.12 -15.88 -21.37
C THR A 84 14.33 -15.35 -22.15
N LEU A 85 15.38 -14.91 -21.46
CA LEU A 85 16.62 -14.47 -22.07
C LEU A 85 17.61 -15.63 -22.09
N GLU A 86 18.19 -15.95 -23.25
CA GLU A 86 19.17 -17.03 -23.41
C GLU A 86 20.41 -16.88 -22.51
N ARG A 87 20.74 -15.65 -22.11
CA ARG A 87 21.86 -15.33 -21.20
C ARG A 87 21.41 -14.90 -19.80
N GLY A 88 20.10 -14.91 -19.53
CA GLY A 88 19.51 -14.27 -18.36
C GLY A 88 19.63 -12.74 -18.37
N PRO A 89 18.96 -12.04 -17.44
CA PRO A 89 19.04 -10.59 -17.32
C PRO A 89 20.40 -10.20 -16.75
N SER A 90 21.02 -9.17 -17.33
CA SER A 90 22.26 -8.61 -16.81
C SER A 90 22.01 -7.84 -15.51
N ALA A 91 23.06 -7.61 -14.71
CA ALA A 91 22.95 -6.79 -13.51
C ALA A 91 22.43 -5.37 -13.82
N LEU A 92 22.76 -4.84 -14.99
CA LEU A 92 22.26 -3.55 -15.47
C LEU A 92 20.73 -3.60 -15.72
N ASP A 93 20.24 -4.66 -16.36
CA ASP A 93 18.81 -4.83 -16.65
C ASP A 93 17.98 -4.92 -15.37
N VAL A 94 18.48 -5.66 -14.37
CA VAL A 94 17.84 -5.76 -13.06
C VAL A 94 17.84 -4.39 -12.38
N MET A 95 18.96 -3.66 -12.39
CA MET A 95 19.04 -2.32 -11.80
C MET A 95 18.06 -1.34 -12.44
N VAL A 96 17.99 -1.32 -13.78
CA VAL A 96 17.06 -0.46 -14.51
C VAL A 96 15.62 -0.85 -14.20
N GLY A 97 15.30 -2.14 -14.14
CA GLY A 97 13.97 -2.64 -13.77
C GLY A 97 13.56 -2.22 -12.35
N VAL A 98 14.48 -2.30 -11.39
CA VAL A 98 14.26 -1.85 -10.00
C VAL A 98 13.91 -0.36 -9.96
N VAL A 99 14.68 0.48 -10.66
CA VAL A 99 14.43 1.93 -10.71
C VAL A 99 13.07 2.23 -11.33
N ILE A 100 12.71 1.56 -12.44
CA ILE A 100 11.41 1.74 -13.08
C ILE A 100 10.27 1.37 -12.11
N ILE A 101 10.37 0.21 -11.43
CA ILE A 101 9.34 -0.22 -10.48
C ILE A 101 9.20 0.79 -9.35
N ILE A 102 10.29 1.23 -8.72
CA ILE A 102 10.24 2.20 -7.62
C ILE A 102 9.61 3.52 -8.08
N VAL A 103 10.00 4.02 -9.25
CA VAL A 103 9.50 5.28 -9.78
C VAL A 103 8.00 5.20 -10.05
N PHE A 104 7.53 4.15 -10.71
CA PHE A 104 6.12 4.04 -11.11
C PHE A 104 5.20 3.52 -9.99
N ALA A 105 5.67 2.65 -9.11
CA ALA A 105 4.87 2.05 -8.05
C ALA A 105 4.83 2.88 -6.76
N ASP A 106 5.88 3.66 -6.46
CA ASP A 106 5.97 4.44 -5.22
C ASP A 106 6.18 5.94 -5.48
N ALA A 107 7.25 6.33 -6.17
CA ALA A 107 7.65 7.73 -6.26
C ALA A 107 6.62 8.61 -6.99
N LEU A 108 6.14 8.18 -8.17
CA LEU A 108 5.14 8.90 -8.96
C LEU A 108 3.79 8.99 -8.22
N PRO A 109 3.18 7.90 -7.73
CA PRO A 109 1.94 7.97 -6.96
C PRO A 109 2.03 8.87 -5.73
N ARG A 110 3.16 8.80 -5.00
CA ARG A 110 3.45 9.65 -3.85
C ARG A 110 3.52 11.12 -4.23
N SER A 111 4.20 11.44 -5.34
CA SER A 111 4.30 12.82 -5.83
C SER A 111 2.95 13.40 -6.29
N ILE A 112 2.10 12.58 -6.93
CA ILE A 112 0.76 12.99 -7.38
C ILE A 112 -0.16 13.21 -6.18
N ALA A 113 -0.13 12.29 -5.21
CA ALA A 113 -0.85 12.44 -3.95
C ALA A 113 -0.39 13.67 -3.15
N ALA A 114 0.88 14.04 -3.28
CA ALA A 114 1.43 15.22 -2.63
C ALA A 114 0.85 16.54 -3.20
N ARG A 115 0.51 16.57 -4.49
CA ARG A 115 0.00 17.77 -5.18
C ARG A 115 -1.50 18.02 -4.97
N HIS A 116 -2.30 16.96 -4.77
CA HIS A 116 -3.75 17.09 -4.57
C HIS A 116 -4.28 16.27 -3.36
N PRO A 117 -3.81 16.54 -2.14
CA PRO A 117 -4.08 15.69 -0.98
C PRO A 117 -5.56 15.63 -0.59
N VAL A 118 -6.32 16.72 -0.72
CA VAL A 118 -7.72 16.77 -0.24
C VAL A 118 -8.67 15.95 -1.12
N LYS A 119 -8.62 16.11 -2.44
CA LYS A 119 -9.49 15.35 -3.38
C LYS A 119 -9.17 13.86 -3.36
N LEU A 120 -7.88 13.51 -3.38
CA LEU A 120 -7.45 12.11 -3.31
C LEU A 120 -7.80 11.48 -1.96
N ALA A 121 -7.54 12.17 -0.84
CA ALA A 121 -7.86 11.63 0.48
C ALA A 121 -9.36 11.35 0.67
N LEU A 122 -10.24 12.24 0.20
CA LEU A 122 -11.69 12.04 0.29
C LEU A 122 -12.17 10.89 -0.62
N ALA A 123 -11.65 10.81 -1.84
CA ALA A 123 -11.99 9.74 -2.78
C ALA A 123 -11.48 8.36 -2.32
N SER A 124 -10.29 8.32 -1.73
CA SER A 124 -9.64 7.08 -1.31
C SER A 124 -9.97 6.65 0.13
N ALA A 125 -10.58 7.51 0.95
CA ALA A 125 -10.89 7.22 2.35
C ALA A 125 -11.81 5.98 2.52
N SER A 126 -12.82 5.84 1.65
CA SER A 126 -13.72 4.68 1.68
C SER A 126 -13.01 3.37 1.28
N GLY A 127 -12.10 3.43 0.29
CA GLY A 127 -11.31 2.27 -0.13
C GLY A 127 -10.28 1.84 0.91
N LEU A 128 -9.60 2.81 1.54
CA LEU A 128 -8.67 2.57 2.66
C LEU A 128 -9.37 1.92 3.86
N LEU A 129 -10.57 2.38 4.23
CA LEU A 129 -11.35 1.74 5.29
C LEU A 129 -11.67 0.29 4.97
N SER A 130 -12.16 0.01 3.76
CA SER A 130 -12.51 -1.35 3.34
C SER A 130 -11.30 -2.29 3.39
N LEU A 131 -10.12 -1.80 2.98
CA LEU A 131 -8.87 -2.55 3.06
C LEU A 131 -8.41 -2.77 4.51
N THR A 132 -8.48 -1.74 5.37
CA THR A 132 -8.11 -1.88 6.78
C THR A 132 -9.01 -2.87 7.53
N GLN A 133 -10.30 -2.92 7.18
CA GLN A 133 -11.25 -3.88 7.74
C GLN A 133 -10.92 -5.32 7.32
N TRP A 134 -10.45 -5.51 6.08
CA TRP A 134 -10.02 -6.81 5.57
C TRP A 134 -8.73 -7.30 6.23
N THR A 135 -7.73 -6.44 6.42
CA THR A 135 -6.52 -6.77 7.20
C THR A 135 -6.82 -7.08 8.67
N ARG A 136 -7.85 -6.46 9.24
CA ARG A 136 -8.27 -6.75 10.62
C ARG A 136 -8.87 -8.16 10.73
N TRP A 137 -9.53 -8.66 9.69
CA TRP A 137 -10.04 -10.03 9.63
C TRP A 137 -8.92 -11.08 9.65
N ILE A 138 -7.80 -10.80 8.97
CA ILE A 138 -6.59 -11.61 8.99
C ILE A 138 -5.82 -11.54 10.32
N SER A 139 -5.97 -10.44 11.08
CA SER A 139 -5.23 -10.23 12.33
C SER A 139 -5.90 -10.83 13.58
N VAL A 140 -7.20 -11.14 13.55
CA VAL A 140 -7.91 -11.79 14.67
C VAL A 140 -7.35 -13.17 15.06
N PRO A 141 -6.95 -14.07 14.12
CA PRO A 141 -6.39 -15.35 14.52
C PRO A 141 -5.00 -15.25 15.19
N VAL A 142 -4.22 -14.21 14.88
CA VAL A 142 -2.87 -14.03 15.45
C VAL A 142 -2.93 -13.51 16.89
N SER A 143 -3.80 -12.56 17.21
CA SER A 143 -3.91 -12.03 18.58
C SER A 143 -4.48 -13.07 19.56
N ARG A 144 -5.24 -14.06 19.07
CA ARG A 144 -5.72 -15.19 19.88
C ARG A 144 -4.61 -16.18 20.26
N LEU A 145 -3.49 -16.17 19.53
CA LEU A 145 -2.32 -16.99 19.87
C LEU A 145 -1.43 -16.30 20.92
N GLU A 146 -1.35 -14.96 20.92
CA GLU A 146 -0.68 -14.22 21.99
C GLU A 146 -1.40 -14.39 23.34
N ASP A 147 -2.73 -14.28 23.37
CA ASP A 147 -3.51 -14.47 24.61
C ASP A 147 -3.41 -15.90 25.16
N ALA A 148 -3.26 -16.91 24.28
CA ALA A 148 -3.10 -18.32 24.68
C ALA A 148 -1.70 -18.64 25.22
N LEU A 149 -0.66 -17.94 24.75
CA LEU A 149 0.72 -18.14 25.20
C LEU A 149 1.05 -17.37 26.48
N VAL A 150 0.45 -16.20 26.69
CA VAL A 150 0.62 -15.42 27.92
C VAL A 150 -0.07 -16.12 29.10
N LYS A 151 -1.25 -16.71 28.89
CA LYS A 151 -1.99 -17.42 29.94
C LYS A 151 -1.28 -18.70 30.41
N ASN A 152 -0.50 -19.37 29.56
CA ASN A 152 0.20 -20.62 29.91
C ASN A 152 1.59 -20.40 30.56
N ARG A 153 1.94 -19.17 30.93
CA ARG A 153 3.14 -18.83 31.72
C ARG A 153 2.82 -18.47 33.18
N GLU A 154 1.54 -18.38 33.54
CA GLU A 154 1.08 -18.03 34.88
C GLU A 154 0.52 -19.23 35.68
N ASP A 155 0.53 -20.43 35.08
CA ASP A 155 0.25 -21.73 35.73
C ASP A 155 1.53 -22.55 35.89
#